data_AF-A0A0Q9MZS4-F1
#
_entry.id   AF-A0A0Q9MZS4-F1
#
_cell.length_a   1.000
_cell.length_b   1.000
_cell.length_c   1.000
_cell.angle_alpha   90.00
_cell.angle_beta   90.00
_cell.angle_gamma   90.00
#
_symmetry.space_group_name_H-M   'P 1'
#
loop_
_entity.id
_entity.type
_entity.pdbx_description
1 polymer ?
#
loop_
_entity_poly.entity_id
_entity_poly.type
_entity_poly.pdbx_seq_one_letter_code
_entity_poly.pdbx_strand_id
1 'polypeptide(L)'
;MQLSVPAFDLRISITDTEPLIWRRLQVPVTLTVPEFHLAVQAAFGWENSHLYAVRCVDRAGKPREIVGPHDLTEDLDAEPASGVALSELLDAQKPGSALEYEYDFGDNWTHHVEVLGSADLPAGELLCVDGANRGPVEDSGGPHGYQRLLQIVADPEHPEHADATSWIFGITGEYGSHFAPAAFDRQAANRKLRLLSLQWWPQPLADEERDAVLLPVRWLLENAAPDGLELTKDGYLKPAMVKRAMDEFGWSDPIMGKGNRETHARPVLELRLHLIDWKLLRKFKGRLVLTPRGKRCLERPAELWDYVVDAVGRQEHDAVRLVTRVHTDWHLSGIAPTWNREMEAIRGAMLAAGFVTRSGHPIPDEWVSDINRVVRWNFESLHLTVPKVGRHGRALLTDGGVKFLLAVQAVGRSV
;
A
#
# COMPACT_ATOMS: atom_id res chain seq x y z
N MET A 1 23.65 -13.27 12.47
CA MET A 1 22.38 -13.87 12.96
C MET A 1 21.39 -12.72 13.10
N GLN A 2 20.20 -12.85 12.51
CA GLN A 2 19.12 -11.90 12.75
C GLN A 2 18.70 -12.07 14.22
N LEU A 3 18.67 -10.96 14.97
CA LEU A 3 18.25 -11.00 16.38
C LEU A 3 16.79 -11.49 16.43
N SER A 4 16.46 -12.37 17.35
CA SER A 4 15.07 -12.75 17.62
C SER A 4 14.52 -11.94 18.80
N VAL A 5 13.21 -11.68 18.79
CA VAL A 5 12.47 -11.00 19.84
C VAL A 5 11.33 -11.89 20.34
N PRO A 6 11.01 -11.84 21.64
CA PRO A 6 9.84 -12.54 22.17
C PRO A 6 8.55 -12.05 21.52
N ALA A 7 7.68 -12.99 21.16
CA ALA A 7 6.42 -12.72 20.48
C ALA A 7 5.28 -13.51 21.13
N PHE A 8 4.07 -12.96 21.02
CA PHE A 8 2.85 -13.72 21.22
C PHE A 8 2.58 -14.59 20.00
N ASP A 9 2.07 -15.80 20.21
CA ASP A 9 1.36 -16.59 19.21
C ASP A 9 -0.14 -16.48 19.50
N LEU A 10 -0.87 -15.75 18.65
CA LEU A 10 -2.25 -15.35 18.86
C LEU A 10 -3.16 -16.03 17.84
N ARG A 11 -4.26 -16.60 18.29
CA ARG A 11 -5.41 -16.93 17.44
C ARG A 11 -6.46 -15.84 17.56
N ILE A 12 -6.81 -15.24 16.44
CA ILE A 12 -7.79 -14.15 16.35
C ILE A 12 -8.96 -14.66 15.51
N SER A 13 -10.15 -14.75 16.11
CA SER A 13 -11.34 -15.30 15.43
C SER A 13 -12.51 -14.33 15.56
N ILE A 14 -13.21 -14.06 14.46
CA ILE A 14 -14.42 -13.21 14.47
C ILE A 14 -15.58 -14.03 15.01
N THR A 15 -16.23 -13.54 16.06
CA THR A 15 -17.40 -14.21 16.64
C THR A 15 -18.60 -14.12 15.69
N ASP A 16 -19.56 -15.03 15.85
CA ASP A 16 -20.81 -15.04 15.07
C ASP A 16 -20.64 -15.14 13.54
N THR A 17 -19.53 -15.74 13.09
CA THR A 17 -19.27 -16.05 11.68
C THR A 17 -19.32 -17.56 11.41
N GLU A 18 -20.01 -17.96 10.35
CA GLU A 18 -20.07 -19.34 9.87
C GLU A 18 -19.92 -19.35 8.33
N PRO A 19 -18.84 -19.96 7.77
CA PRO A 19 -17.74 -20.61 8.48
C PRO A 19 -16.87 -19.63 9.27
N LEU A 20 -16.23 -20.12 10.34
CA LEU A 20 -15.41 -19.28 11.23
C LEU A 20 -14.29 -18.56 10.46
N ILE A 21 -14.25 -17.24 10.56
CA ILE A 21 -13.18 -16.41 9.98
C ILE A 21 -12.11 -16.17 11.05
N TRP A 22 -10.87 -16.57 10.77
CA TRP A 22 -9.79 -16.46 11.77
C TRP A 22 -8.38 -16.35 11.17
N ARG A 23 -7.45 -15.80 11.96
CA ARG A 23 -6.02 -15.67 11.66
C ARG A 23 -5.19 -16.15 12.85
N ARG A 24 -4.04 -16.75 12.59
CA ARG A 24 -2.99 -16.97 13.61
C ARG A 24 -1.83 -16.04 13.34
N LEU A 25 -1.62 -15.10 14.24
CA LEU A 25 -0.59 -14.07 14.15
C LEU A 25 0.49 -14.30 15.18
N GLN A 26 1.74 -14.17 14.76
CA GLN A 26 2.87 -13.99 15.64
C GLN A 26 3.24 -12.50 15.63
N VAL A 27 3.28 -11.90 16.81
CA VAL A 27 3.50 -10.45 16.95
C VAL A 27 4.36 -10.14 18.18
N PRO A 28 5.30 -9.18 18.14
CA PRO A 28 6.16 -8.86 19.28
C PRO A 28 5.38 -8.53 20.55
N VAL A 29 5.86 -8.98 21.72
CA VAL A 29 5.18 -8.70 23.00
C VAL A 29 5.16 -7.22 23.39
N THR A 30 6.01 -6.42 22.73
CA THR A 30 6.16 -4.98 22.95
C THR A 30 5.21 -4.14 22.10
N LEU A 31 4.41 -4.75 21.21
CA LEU A 31 3.42 -3.99 20.43
C LEU A 31 2.46 -3.26 21.33
N THR A 32 2.13 -2.04 20.95
CA THR A 32 1.06 -1.26 21.55
C THR A 32 -0.30 -1.70 21.01
N VAL A 33 -1.38 -1.35 21.71
CA VAL A 33 -2.76 -1.63 21.25
C VAL A 33 -3.05 -1.03 19.86
N PRO A 34 -2.63 0.20 19.52
CA PRO A 34 -2.80 0.75 18.17
C PRO A 34 -2.03 -0.04 17.09
N GLU A 35 -0.80 -0.48 17.38
CA GLU A 35 -0.04 -1.30 16.44
C GLU A 35 -0.65 -2.70 16.29
N PHE A 36 -1.12 -3.31 17.38
CA PHE A 36 -1.89 -4.56 17.34
C PHE A 36 -3.16 -4.40 16.48
N HIS A 37 -3.90 -3.32 16.68
CA HIS A 37 -5.07 -2.99 15.88
C HIS A 37 -4.72 -2.95 14.38
N LEU A 38 -3.68 -2.21 13.99
CA LEU A 38 -3.24 -2.16 12.58
C LEU A 38 -2.79 -3.53 12.04
N ALA A 39 -2.17 -4.37 12.88
CA ALA A 39 -1.83 -5.74 12.50
C ALA A 39 -3.08 -6.60 12.24
N VAL A 40 -4.14 -6.45 13.03
CA VAL A 40 -5.43 -7.11 12.79
C VAL A 40 -6.06 -6.60 11.50
N GLN A 41 -6.12 -5.28 11.30
CA GLN A 41 -6.64 -4.65 10.07
C GLN A 41 -5.91 -5.20 8.82
N ALA A 42 -4.58 -5.25 8.85
CA ALA A 42 -3.76 -5.80 7.78
C ALA A 42 -4.04 -7.29 7.51
N ALA A 43 -4.20 -8.11 8.56
CA ALA A 43 -4.40 -9.56 8.46
C ALA A 43 -5.80 -9.96 7.97
N PHE A 44 -6.83 -9.17 8.33
CA PHE A 44 -8.21 -9.39 7.90
C PHE A 44 -8.55 -8.65 6.60
N GLY A 45 -7.77 -7.63 6.24
CA GLY A 45 -7.91 -6.92 4.97
C GLY A 45 -8.79 -5.67 5.04
N TRP A 46 -9.04 -5.14 6.24
CA TRP A 46 -9.81 -3.93 6.49
C TRP A 46 -9.02 -2.65 6.25
N GLU A 47 -9.75 -1.53 6.29
CA GLU A 47 -9.28 -0.21 5.89
C GLU A 47 -9.06 0.77 7.06
N ASN A 48 -9.15 0.35 8.33
CA ASN A 48 -8.96 1.22 9.50
C ASN A 48 -9.80 2.52 9.44
N SER A 49 -11.07 2.38 9.10
CA SER A 49 -12.00 3.51 8.90
C SER A 49 -12.83 3.85 10.14
N HIS A 50 -12.83 2.98 11.14
CA HIS A 50 -13.75 3.07 12.28
C HIS A 50 -13.03 3.03 13.63
N LEU A 51 -13.77 3.40 14.68
CA LEU A 51 -13.33 3.23 16.06
C LEU A 51 -13.15 1.75 16.40
N TYR A 52 -12.35 1.48 17.42
CA TYR A 52 -12.14 0.14 17.95
C TYR A 52 -12.01 0.14 19.48
N ALA A 53 -12.28 -1.01 20.09
CA ALA A 53 -12.11 -1.23 21.52
C ALA A 53 -11.38 -2.54 21.81
N VAL A 54 -10.65 -2.59 22.91
CA VAL A 54 -10.09 -3.79 23.51
C VAL A 54 -10.63 -3.94 24.93
N ARG A 55 -11.26 -5.08 25.22
CA ARG A 55 -11.81 -5.40 26.54
C ARG A 55 -11.16 -6.65 27.09
N CYS A 56 -10.66 -6.57 28.32
CA CYS A 56 -10.03 -7.71 28.98
C CYS A 56 -10.04 -7.57 30.51
N VAL A 57 -9.62 -8.63 31.17
CA VAL A 57 -9.12 -8.57 32.54
C VAL A 57 -7.61 -8.66 32.45
N ASP A 58 -6.91 -7.60 32.89
CA ASP A 58 -5.46 -7.51 32.78
C ASP A 58 -4.73 -8.51 33.69
N ARG A 59 -3.39 -8.50 33.64
CA ARG A 59 -2.55 -9.41 34.44
C ARG A 59 -2.69 -9.19 35.96
N ALA A 60 -3.16 -8.03 36.40
CA ALA A 60 -3.44 -7.73 37.79
C ALA A 60 -4.87 -8.11 38.22
N GLY A 61 -5.69 -8.64 37.30
CA GLY A 61 -7.08 -8.99 37.57
C GLY A 61 -8.05 -7.81 37.46
N LYS A 62 -7.62 -6.68 36.90
CA LYS A 62 -8.46 -5.48 36.75
C LYS A 62 -9.15 -5.49 35.37
N PRO A 63 -10.47 -5.27 35.30
CA PRO A 63 -11.15 -5.02 34.04
C PRO A 63 -10.60 -3.76 33.37
N ARG A 64 -10.30 -3.85 32.08
CA ARG A 64 -9.86 -2.73 31.24
C ARG A 64 -10.68 -2.67 29.97
N GLU A 65 -11.06 -1.45 29.60
CA GLU A 65 -11.68 -1.09 28.33
C GLU A 65 -10.86 0.03 27.71
N ILE A 66 -10.27 -0.28 26.57
CA ILE A 66 -9.29 0.56 25.90
C ILE A 66 -9.83 0.89 24.53
N VAL A 67 -9.93 2.18 24.20
CA VAL A 67 -10.62 2.65 22.99
C VAL A 67 -9.69 3.50 22.13
N GLY A 68 -9.85 3.41 20.82
CA GLY A 68 -9.10 4.21 19.86
C GLY A 68 -9.84 4.42 18.52
N PRO A 69 -9.28 5.24 17.62
CA PRO A 69 -8.06 6.03 17.79
C PRO A 69 -8.26 7.21 18.77
N HIS A 70 -7.17 7.61 19.45
CA HIS A 70 -7.21 8.52 20.60
C HIS A 70 -7.86 9.88 20.30
N ASP A 71 -7.55 10.45 19.15
CA ASP A 71 -8.02 11.75 18.68
C ASP A 71 -9.54 11.82 18.43
N LEU A 72 -10.17 10.67 18.19
CA LEU A 72 -11.62 10.57 17.99
C LEU A 72 -12.37 10.16 19.27
N THR A 73 -11.64 9.85 20.34
CA THR A 73 -12.18 9.24 21.56
C THR A 73 -11.81 10.03 22.82
N GLU A 74 -11.29 11.25 22.67
CA GLU A 74 -10.86 12.09 23.81
C GLU A 74 -12.01 12.40 24.78
N ASP A 75 -13.24 12.47 24.27
CA ASP A 75 -14.45 12.75 25.05
C ASP A 75 -15.11 11.50 25.65
N LEU A 76 -14.58 10.30 25.37
CA LEU A 76 -15.10 9.06 25.94
C LEU A 76 -14.48 8.79 27.31
N ASP A 77 -15.29 8.35 28.28
CA ASP A 77 -14.83 7.88 29.60
C ASP A 77 -14.24 6.46 29.49
N ALA A 78 -13.20 6.34 28.68
CA ALA A 78 -12.50 5.09 28.38
C ALA A 78 -11.00 5.31 28.38
N GLU A 79 -10.24 4.23 28.58
CA GLU A 79 -8.79 4.34 28.55
C GLU A 79 -8.28 4.50 27.12
N PRO A 80 -7.41 5.47 26.82
CA PRO A 80 -6.91 5.66 25.48
C PRO A 80 -5.99 4.50 25.07
N ALA A 81 -6.13 4.01 23.84
CA ALA A 81 -5.25 2.97 23.30
C ALA A 81 -3.77 3.39 23.20
N SER A 82 -3.52 4.70 23.01
CA SER A 82 -2.17 5.23 22.89
C SER A 82 -1.34 4.94 24.14
N GLY A 83 -0.19 4.30 23.97
CA GLY A 83 0.75 4.01 25.05
C GLY A 83 0.47 2.74 25.85
N VAL A 84 -0.61 2.00 25.58
CA VAL A 84 -0.87 0.70 26.23
C VAL A 84 -0.16 -0.42 25.46
N ALA A 85 0.74 -1.15 26.11
CA ALA A 85 1.39 -2.31 25.53
C ALA A 85 0.52 -3.57 25.64
N LEU A 86 0.54 -4.43 24.62
CA LEU A 86 -0.21 -5.69 24.60
C LEU A 86 0.21 -6.64 25.73
N SER A 87 1.47 -6.56 26.19
CA SER A 87 1.99 -7.32 27.33
C SER A 87 1.49 -6.84 28.71
N GLU A 88 0.79 -5.71 28.78
CA GLU A 88 0.01 -5.34 29.96
C GLU A 88 -1.31 -6.13 30.04
N LEU A 89 -1.86 -6.49 28.88
CA LEU A 89 -3.19 -7.10 28.75
C LEU A 89 -3.11 -8.62 28.68
N LEU A 90 -2.12 -9.16 27.97
CA LEU A 90 -1.93 -10.59 27.73
C LEU A 90 -0.61 -11.09 28.33
N ASP A 91 -0.55 -12.38 28.64
CA ASP A 91 0.66 -13.05 29.11
C ASP A 91 1.05 -14.20 28.17
N ALA A 92 2.15 -14.04 27.43
CA ALA A 92 2.62 -15.01 26.45
C ALA A 92 2.98 -16.37 27.08
N GLN A 93 3.21 -16.41 28.40
CA GLN A 93 3.52 -17.62 29.15
C GLN A 93 2.27 -18.33 29.69
N LYS A 94 1.07 -17.78 29.45
CA LYS A 94 -0.21 -18.34 29.92
C LYS A 94 -1.16 -18.61 28.75
N PRO A 95 -0.94 -19.70 27.98
CA PRO A 95 -1.87 -20.14 26.93
C PRO A 95 -3.32 -20.21 27.42
N GLY A 96 -4.25 -19.80 26.57
CA GLY A 96 -5.68 -19.68 26.86
C GLY A 96 -6.10 -18.36 27.51
N SER A 97 -5.17 -17.48 27.91
CA SER A 97 -5.54 -16.09 28.23
C SER A 97 -6.04 -15.40 26.96
N ALA A 98 -7.08 -14.58 27.07
CA ALA A 98 -7.70 -13.95 25.94
C ALA A 98 -8.16 -12.52 26.24
N LEU A 99 -8.38 -11.76 25.17
CA LEU A 99 -9.08 -10.48 25.18
C LEU A 99 -10.11 -10.43 24.06
N GLU A 100 -11.04 -9.50 24.18
CA GLU A 100 -11.98 -9.14 23.13
C GLU A 100 -11.46 -7.90 22.40
N TYR A 101 -11.49 -7.93 21.07
CA TYR A 101 -11.19 -6.80 20.20
C TYR A 101 -12.41 -6.51 19.32
N GLU A 102 -13.01 -5.34 19.49
CA GLU A 102 -14.14 -4.85 18.70
C GLU A 102 -13.63 -3.84 17.66
N TYR A 103 -14.07 -3.99 16.42
CA TYR A 103 -13.86 -3.02 15.35
C TYR A 103 -15.20 -2.57 14.78
N ASP A 104 -15.32 -1.27 14.53
CA ASP A 104 -16.55 -0.64 14.03
C ASP A 104 -17.72 -0.79 15.02
N PHE A 105 -17.97 0.26 15.81
CA PHE A 105 -19.09 0.26 16.78
C PHE A 105 -20.48 0.29 16.13
N GLY A 106 -20.58 0.50 14.82
CA GLY A 106 -21.80 0.37 14.05
C GLY A 106 -22.08 -1.08 13.66
N ASP A 107 -21.11 -1.72 13.00
CA ASP A 107 -21.23 -3.11 12.53
C ASP A 107 -20.91 -4.16 13.62
N ASN A 108 -20.24 -3.76 14.69
CA ASN A 108 -19.86 -4.56 15.85
C ASN A 108 -19.05 -5.83 15.50
N TRP A 109 -17.93 -5.67 14.80
CA TRP A 109 -17.02 -6.78 14.49
C TRP A 109 -16.22 -7.19 15.71
N THR A 110 -16.74 -8.14 16.47
CA THR A 110 -16.10 -8.66 17.69
C THR A 110 -15.14 -9.82 17.38
N HIS A 111 -13.93 -9.75 17.93
CA HIS A 111 -12.90 -10.77 17.81
C HIS A 111 -12.54 -11.34 19.16
N HIS A 112 -12.46 -12.65 19.23
CA HIS A 112 -11.82 -13.36 20.32
C HIS A 112 -10.33 -13.54 20.01
N VAL A 113 -9.47 -12.93 20.82
CA VAL A 113 -8.00 -12.96 20.68
C VAL A 113 -7.43 -13.84 21.78
N GLU A 114 -7.03 -15.06 21.42
CA GLU A 114 -6.52 -16.07 22.35
C GLU A 114 -5.00 -16.22 22.22
N VAL A 115 -4.29 -16.25 23.34
CA VAL A 115 -2.87 -16.61 23.38
C VAL A 115 -2.73 -18.13 23.27
N LEU A 116 -2.09 -18.62 22.20
CA LEU A 116 -1.71 -20.02 22.04
C LEU A 116 -0.40 -20.35 22.76
N GLY A 117 0.46 -19.34 22.94
CA GLY A 117 1.73 -19.44 23.66
C GLY A 117 2.70 -18.34 23.29
N SER A 118 3.99 -18.61 23.52
CA SER A 118 5.09 -17.74 23.11
C SER A 118 5.75 -18.25 21.84
N ALA A 119 6.27 -17.31 21.05
CA ALA A 119 7.06 -17.56 19.86
C ALA A 119 8.32 -16.68 19.87
N ASP A 120 9.30 -17.05 19.04
CA ASP A 120 10.46 -16.22 18.73
C ASP A 120 10.32 -15.70 17.29
N LEU A 121 10.23 -14.38 17.14
CA LEU A 121 10.19 -13.73 15.83
C LEU A 121 11.53 -13.11 15.49
N PRO A 122 11.96 -13.09 14.22
CA PRO A 122 13.02 -12.20 13.81
C PRO A 122 12.66 -10.74 14.16
N ALA A 123 13.62 -9.98 14.68
CA ALA A 123 13.42 -8.60 15.06
C ALA A 123 12.89 -7.79 13.88
N GLY A 124 11.85 -7.01 14.12
CA GLY A 124 11.19 -6.19 13.11
C GLY A 124 10.18 -6.93 12.24
N GLU A 125 9.77 -8.16 12.56
CA GLU A 125 8.77 -8.91 11.78
C GLU A 125 7.39 -8.98 12.47
N LEU A 126 6.36 -9.16 11.65
CA LEU A 126 4.99 -9.50 12.01
C LEU A 126 4.54 -10.61 11.06
N LEU A 127 4.06 -11.75 11.57
CA LEU A 127 3.75 -12.89 10.72
C LEU A 127 2.35 -13.42 10.95
N CYS A 128 1.59 -13.56 9.88
CA CYS A 128 0.46 -14.47 9.82
C CYS A 128 0.96 -15.86 9.41
N VAL A 129 0.88 -16.80 10.34
CA VAL A 129 1.37 -18.18 10.15
C VAL A 129 0.27 -19.13 9.69
N ASP A 130 -1.00 -18.82 9.95
CA ASP A 130 -2.14 -19.64 9.53
C ASP A 130 -3.45 -18.81 9.50
N GLY A 131 -4.51 -19.36 8.91
CA GLY A 131 -5.82 -18.72 8.88
C GLY A 131 -6.81 -19.40 7.93
N ALA A 132 -8.07 -19.02 8.02
CA ALA A 132 -9.12 -19.50 7.12
C ALA A 132 -10.16 -18.42 6.81
N ASN A 133 -10.78 -18.56 5.64
CA ASN A 133 -11.82 -17.69 5.08
C ASN A 133 -11.37 -16.23 4.83
N ARG A 134 -12.02 -15.59 3.87
CA ARG A 134 -11.80 -14.18 3.56
C ARG A 134 -12.22 -13.33 4.75
N GLY A 135 -11.52 -12.23 5.00
CA GLY A 135 -12.04 -11.23 5.94
C GLY A 135 -13.34 -10.62 5.42
N PRO A 136 -14.23 -10.15 6.31
CA PRO A 136 -15.44 -9.44 5.91
C PRO A 136 -15.13 -8.21 5.05
N VAL A 137 -16.07 -7.85 4.17
CA VAL A 137 -15.97 -6.59 3.41
C VAL A 137 -16.26 -5.44 4.39
N GLU A 138 -15.50 -4.36 4.31
CA GLU A 138 -15.76 -3.12 5.06
C GLU A 138 -17.23 -2.68 4.88
N ASP A 139 -17.86 -2.17 5.94
CA ASP A 139 -19.24 -1.67 5.92
C ASP A 139 -20.30 -2.69 5.44
N SER A 140 -20.08 -3.98 5.69
CA SER A 140 -21.01 -5.05 5.26
C SER A 140 -22.16 -5.35 6.24
N GLY A 141 -22.31 -4.57 7.32
CA GLY A 141 -23.42 -4.69 8.25
C GLY A 141 -23.21 -5.76 9.31
N GLY A 142 -21.98 -5.90 9.81
CA GLY A 142 -21.62 -6.88 10.83
C GLY A 142 -21.71 -8.35 10.36
N PRO A 143 -21.55 -9.33 11.28
CA PRO A 143 -21.51 -10.74 10.92
C PRO A 143 -22.75 -11.22 10.16
N HIS A 144 -23.94 -10.76 10.56
CA HIS A 144 -25.21 -11.11 9.89
C HIS A 144 -25.37 -10.43 8.52
N GLY A 145 -24.99 -9.16 8.38
CA GLY A 145 -25.05 -8.44 7.11
C GLY A 145 -24.11 -9.06 6.08
N TYR A 146 -22.88 -9.40 6.50
CA TYR A 146 -21.93 -10.11 5.65
C TYR A 146 -22.44 -11.49 5.24
N GLN A 147 -23.00 -12.27 6.16
CA GLN A 147 -23.57 -13.58 5.82
C GLN A 147 -24.71 -13.46 4.79
N ARG A 148 -25.60 -12.46 4.94
CA ARG A 148 -26.65 -12.16 3.96
C ARG A 148 -26.05 -11.77 2.60
N LEU A 149 -25.03 -10.92 2.59
CA LEU A 149 -24.33 -10.51 1.38
C LEU A 149 -23.75 -11.72 0.63
N LEU A 150 -23.12 -12.66 1.34
CA LEU A 150 -22.59 -13.89 0.74
C LEU A 150 -23.69 -14.75 0.10
N GLN A 151 -24.87 -14.85 0.73
CA GLN A 151 -26.00 -15.59 0.19
C GLN A 151 -26.52 -14.96 -1.11
N ILE A 152 -26.62 -13.63 -1.17
CA ILE A 152 -27.07 -12.88 -2.35
C ILE A 152 -26.09 -13.05 -3.52
N VAL A 153 -24.79 -12.95 -3.24
CA VAL A 153 -23.75 -13.07 -4.27
C VAL A 153 -23.62 -14.51 -4.78
N ALA A 154 -23.93 -15.50 -3.94
CA ALA A 154 -23.94 -16.91 -4.34
C ALA A 154 -25.13 -17.30 -5.22
N ASP A 155 -26.21 -16.50 -5.25
CA ASP A 155 -27.43 -16.75 -6.03
C ASP A 155 -27.58 -15.73 -7.17
N PRO A 156 -27.20 -16.08 -8.42
CA PRO A 156 -27.38 -15.21 -9.58
C PRO A 156 -28.82 -14.79 -9.89
N GLU A 157 -29.81 -15.55 -9.40
CA GLU A 157 -31.23 -15.26 -9.60
C GLU A 157 -31.83 -14.39 -8.48
N HIS A 158 -31.06 -14.10 -7.43
CA HIS A 158 -31.52 -13.23 -6.35
C HIS A 158 -31.77 -11.81 -6.88
N PRO A 159 -32.90 -11.15 -6.54
CA PRO A 159 -33.24 -9.83 -7.07
C PRO A 159 -32.19 -8.75 -6.79
N GLU A 160 -31.46 -8.87 -5.67
CA GLU A 160 -30.37 -7.96 -5.26
C GLU A 160 -28.97 -8.38 -5.79
N HIS A 161 -28.84 -9.47 -6.56
CA HIS A 161 -27.54 -10.02 -6.96
C HIS A 161 -26.65 -9.02 -7.71
N ALA A 162 -27.23 -8.31 -8.68
CA ALA A 162 -26.51 -7.35 -9.50
C ALA A 162 -25.97 -6.17 -8.67
N ASP A 163 -26.80 -5.65 -7.77
CA ASP A 163 -26.46 -4.52 -6.90
C ASP A 163 -25.40 -4.91 -5.87
N ALA A 164 -25.54 -6.08 -5.22
CA ALA A 164 -24.56 -6.62 -4.28
C ALA A 164 -23.20 -6.86 -4.94
N THR A 165 -23.19 -7.43 -6.15
CA THR A 165 -21.96 -7.67 -6.92
C THR A 165 -21.28 -6.36 -7.32
N SER A 166 -22.06 -5.36 -7.73
CA SER A 166 -21.56 -4.02 -8.06
C SER A 166 -20.95 -3.33 -6.83
N TRP A 167 -21.61 -3.45 -5.68
CA TRP A 167 -21.13 -2.90 -4.42
C TRP A 167 -19.83 -3.57 -3.96
N ILE A 168 -19.74 -4.91 -3.97
CA ILE A 168 -18.50 -5.63 -3.66
C ILE A 168 -17.36 -5.19 -4.57
N PHE A 169 -17.61 -5.03 -5.87
CA PHE A 169 -16.61 -4.53 -6.80
C PHE A 169 -16.17 -3.10 -6.45
N GLY A 170 -17.10 -2.24 -6.05
CA GLY A 170 -16.82 -0.86 -5.63
C GLY A 170 -15.90 -0.75 -4.42
N ILE A 171 -15.99 -1.70 -3.48
CA ILE A 171 -15.15 -1.72 -2.26
C ILE A 171 -13.86 -2.51 -2.48
N THR A 172 -13.96 -3.72 -3.03
CA THR A 172 -12.84 -4.68 -3.09
C THR A 172 -12.06 -4.65 -4.41
N GLY A 173 -12.66 -4.10 -5.48
CA GLY A 173 -12.14 -4.21 -6.84
C GLY A 173 -12.35 -5.59 -7.48
N GLU A 174 -12.94 -6.56 -6.77
CA GLU A 174 -13.21 -7.90 -7.27
C GLU A 174 -14.68 -8.01 -7.74
N TYR A 175 -14.91 -8.55 -8.93
CA TYR A 175 -16.27 -8.91 -9.33
C TYR A 175 -16.77 -10.11 -8.53
N GLY A 176 -18.07 -10.18 -8.25
CA GLY A 176 -18.71 -11.24 -7.46
C GLY A 176 -18.35 -12.67 -7.89
N SER A 177 -18.14 -12.92 -9.20
CA SER A 177 -17.70 -14.22 -9.70
C SER A 177 -16.27 -14.62 -9.33
N HIS A 178 -15.44 -13.65 -8.93
CA HIS A 178 -14.08 -13.84 -8.42
C HIS A 178 -13.98 -13.61 -6.92
N PHE A 179 -15.03 -13.09 -6.30
CA PHE A 179 -15.11 -12.90 -4.85
C PHE A 179 -15.22 -14.27 -4.18
N ALA A 180 -14.09 -14.76 -3.66
CA ALA A 180 -13.97 -16.08 -3.06
C ALA A 180 -14.04 -15.99 -1.52
N PRO A 181 -15.23 -16.09 -0.90
CA PRO A 181 -15.38 -15.90 0.56
C PRO A 181 -14.66 -16.97 1.39
N ALA A 182 -14.45 -18.16 0.82
CA ALA A 182 -13.71 -19.24 1.49
C ALA A 182 -12.18 -19.12 1.35
N ALA A 183 -11.68 -18.23 0.48
CA ALA A 183 -10.26 -18.12 0.20
C ALA A 183 -9.55 -17.20 1.19
N PHE A 184 -8.43 -17.67 1.73
CA PHE A 184 -7.51 -16.85 2.52
C PHE A 184 -6.13 -16.82 1.84
N ASP A 185 -5.70 -15.62 1.41
CA ASP A 185 -4.34 -15.39 0.90
C ASP A 185 -3.41 -14.95 2.05
N ARG A 186 -2.78 -15.94 2.70
CA ARG A 186 -1.77 -15.70 3.74
C ARG A 186 -0.59 -14.86 3.27
N GLN A 187 -0.21 -14.97 1.99
CA GLN A 187 0.88 -14.16 1.46
C GLN A 187 0.47 -12.70 1.31
N ALA A 188 -0.77 -12.41 0.89
CA ALA A 188 -1.30 -11.05 0.88
C ALA A 188 -1.34 -10.43 2.28
N ALA A 189 -1.81 -11.19 3.28
CA ALA A 189 -1.78 -10.75 4.68
C ALA A 189 -0.36 -10.43 5.15
N ASN A 190 0.60 -11.34 4.90
CA ASN A 190 2.01 -11.11 5.25
C ASN A 190 2.65 -9.94 4.49
N ARG A 191 2.26 -9.68 3.24
CA ARG A 191 2.71 -8.49 2.51
C ARG A 191 2.22 -7.20 3.20
N LYS A 192 0.95 -7.14 3.62
CA LYS A 192 0.43 -5.97 4.37
C LYS A 192 1.10 -5.81 5.74
N LEU A 193 1.27 -6.91 6.49
CA LEU A 193 2.02 -6.91 7.75
C LEU A 193 3.46 -6.45 7.57
N ARG A 194 4.10 -6.81 6.45
CA ARG A 194 5.45 -6.35 6.09
C ARG A 194 5.50 -4.85 5.85
N LEU A 195 4.47 -4.25 5.25
CA LEU A 195 4.38 -2.78 5.10
C LEU A 195 4.42 -2.08 6.46
N LEU A 196 3.67 -2.59 7.45
CA LEU A 196 3.66 -2.04 8.81
C LEU A 196 5.02 -2.24 9.50
N SER A 197 5.57 -3.44 9.40
CA SER A 197 6.89 -3.79 9.96
C SER A 197 8.00 -2.84 9.47
N LEU A 198 8.04 -2.54 8.18
CA LEU A 198 9.02 -1.61 7.60
C LEU A 198 8.79 -0.14 7.99
N GLN A 199 7.57 0.23 8.36
CA GLN A 199 7.25 1.56 8.87
C GLN A 199 7.68 1.72 10.34
N TRP A 200 7.43 0.71 11.17
CA TRP A 200 7.72 0.75 12.61
C TRP A 200 9.19 0.43 12.91
N TRP A 201 9.79 -0.49 12.15
CA TRP A 201 11.18 -0.91 12.29
C TRP A 201 11.89 -0.88 10.93
N PRO A 202 12.20 0.33 10.40
CA PRO A 202 12.85 0.46 9.10
C PRO A 202 14.17 -0.29 9.08
N GLN A 203 14.26 -1.27 8.17
CA GLN A 203 15.51 -1.97 7.90
C GLN A 203 16.35 -1.15 6.93
N PRO A 204 17.70 -1.19 7.02
CA PRO A 204 18.57 -0.57 6.04
C PRO A 204 18.21 -0.99 4.61
N LEU A 205 18.35 -0.09 3.66
CA LEU A 205 18.17 -0.38 2.24
C LEU A 205 19.26 -1.34 1.77
N ALA A 206 18.86 -2.53 1.29
CA ALA A 206 19.77 -3.49 0.68
C ALA A 206 20.08 -3.09 -0.78
N ASP A 207 21.24 -3.52 -1.28
CA ASP A 207 21.65 -3.22 -2.66
C ASP A 207 20.68 -3.85 -3.68
N GLU A 208 20.18 -5.06 -3.43
CA GLU A 208 19.22 -5.75 -4.30
C GLU A 208 17.87 -5.02 -4.35
N GLU A 209 17.41 -4.47 -3.23
CA GLU A 209 16.16 -3.70 -3.15
C GLU A 209 16.27 -2.40 -3.93
N ARG A 210 17.39 -1.68 -3.74
CA ARG A 210 17.71 -0.45 -4.48
C ARG A 210 17.75 -0.72 -5.98
N ASP A 211 18.48 -1.77 -6.37
CA ASP A 211 18.71 -2.13 -7.75
C ASP A 211 17.41 -2.59 -8.43
N ALA A 212 16.55 -3.33 -7.72
CA ALA A 212 15.24 -3.72 -8.21
C ALA A 212 14.34 -2.51 -8.47
N VAL A 213 14.22 -1.58 -7.52
CA VAL A 213 13.38 -0.36 -7.67
C VAL A 213 13.85 0.50 -8.83
N LEU A 214 15.17 0.71 -8.93
CA LEU A 214 15.79 1.57 -9.94
C LEU A 214 16.09 0.86 -11.26
N LEU A 215 15.68 -0.41 -11.41
CA LEU A 215 15.95 -1.21 -12.61
C LEU A 215 15.57 -0.46 -13.90
N PRO A 216 14.37 0.13 -14.05
CA PRO A 216 14.02 0.83 -15.29
C PRO A 216 14.91 2.05 -15.57
N VAL A 217 15.25 2.80 -14.51
CA VAL A 217 16.10 3.98 -14.60
C VAL A 217 17.50 3.60 -15.03
N ARG A 218 18.15 2.66 -14.31
CA ARG A 218 19.50 2.19 -14.61
C ARG A 218 19.59 1.62 -16.01
N TRP A 219 18.64 0.77 -16.39
CA TRP A 219 18.62 0.14 -17.70
C TRP A 219 18.63 1.17 -18.84
N LEU A 220 17.85 2.26 -18.73
CA LEU A 220 17.81 3.27 -19.79
C LEU A 220 19.09 4.13 -19.81
N LEU A 221 19.71 4.39 -18.65
CA LEU A 221 21.01 5.05 -18.57
C LEU A 221 22.12 4.18 -19.17
N GLU A 222 22.17 2.90 -18.83
CA GLU A 222 23.12 1.91 -19.35
C GLU A 222 23.02 1.80 -20.87
N ASN A 223 21.80 1.73 -21.40
CA ASN A 223 21.57 1.65 -22.84
C ASN A 223 21.85 2.95 -23.60
N ALA A 224 21.81 4.10 -22.92
CA ALA A 224 22.27 5.36 -23.47
C ALA A 224 23.79 5.55 -23.38
N ALA A 225 24.50 4.69 -22.65
CA ALA A 225 25.95 4.75 -22.52
C ALA A 225 26.66 3.94 -23.63
N PRO A 226 27.87 4.34 -24.05
CA PRO A 226 28.46 5.68 -23.93
C PRO A 226 27.98 6.65 -25.02
N ASP A 227 27.45 6.13 -26.14
CA ASP A 227 27.26 6.86 -27.41
C ASP A 227 25.83 7.38 -27.65
N GLY A 228 24.92 7.11 -26.71
CA GLY A 228 23.51 7.47 -26.80
C GLY A 228 22.67 6.53 -27.67
N LEU A 229 21.37 6.50 -27.36
CA LEU A 229 20.36 5.78 -28.13
C LEU A 229 19.88 6.61 -29.31
N GLU A 230 19.86 6.03 -30.50
CA GLU A 230 19.26 6.69 -31.67
C GLU A 230 17.75 6.84 -31.52
N LEU A 231 17.26 8.05 -31.77
CA LEU A 231 15.84 8.37 -31.75
C LEU A 231 15.24 8.33 -33.16
N THR A 232 13.91 8.24 -33.23
CA THR A 232 13.17 8.50 -34.46
C THR A 232 13.27 9.98 -34.86
N LYS A 233 12.82 10.33 -36.07
CA LYS A 233 12.75 11.74 -36.52
C LYS A 233 11.91 12.61 -35.59
N ASP A 234 10.85 12.02 -35.02
CA ASP A 234 9.95 12.69 -34.06
C ASP A 234 10.51 12.68 -32.62
N GLY A 235 11.70 12.12 -32.42
CA GLY A 235 12.40 12.14 -31.14
C GLY A 235 11.90 11.11 -30.11
N TYR A 236 11.27 10.02 -30.57
CA TYR A 236 10.88 8.87 -29.75
C TYR A 236 11.98 7.78 -29.75
N LEU A 237 11.94 6.88 -28.78
CA LEU A 237 12.73 5.64 -28.84
C LEU A 237 12.32 4.80 -30.05
N LYS A 238 13.31 4.15 -30.68
CA LYS A 238 13.04 3.24 -31.80
C LYS A 238 12.18 2.05 -31.36
N PRO A 239 11.32 1.50 -32.23
CA PRO A 239 10.39 0.44 -31.85
C PRO A 239 11.01 -0.80 -31.20
N ALA A 240 12.20 -1.21 -31.65
CA ALA A 240 12.91 -2.35 -31.07
C ALA A 240 13.31 -2.09 -29.61
N MET A 241 13.73 -0.86 -29.29
CA MET A 241 14.11 -0.46 -27.93
C MET A 241 12.88 -0.40 -27.02
N VAL A 242 11.77 0.14 -27.52
CA VAL A 242 10.50 0.19 -26.76
C VAL A 242 10.02 -1.22 -26.43
N LYS A 243 9.99 -2.11 -27.43
CA LYS A 243 9.56 -3.50 -27.22
C LYS A 243 10.46 -4.20 -26.19
N ARG A 244 11.78 -4.03 -26.30
CA ARG A 244 12.74 -4.63 -25.37
C ARG A 244 12.53 -4.15 -23.93
N ALA A 245 12.29 -2.85 -23.73
CA ALA A 245 11.97 -2.30 -22.41
C ALA A 245 10.68 -2.91 -21.84
N MET A 246 9.60 -2.98 -22.64
CA MET A 246 8.33 -3.56 -22.20
C MET A 246 8.46 -5.04 -21.80
N ASP A 247 9.22 -5.82 -22.58
CA ASP A 247 9.45 -7.23 -22.33
C ASP A 247 10.34 -7.46 -21.09
N GLU A 248 11.45 -6.73 -20.96
CA GLU A 248 12.38 -6.87 -19.82
C GLU A 248 11.80 -6.35 -18.49
N PHE A 249 10.95 -5.33 -18.53
CA PHE A 249 10.31 -4.79 -17.31
C PHE A 249 8.99 -5.50 -16.95
N GLY A 250 8.50 -6.41 -17.79
CA GLY A 250 7.21 -7.07 -17.57
C GLY A 250 6.02 -6.12 -17.66
N TRP A 251 6.14 -5.02 -18.43
CA TRP A 251 5.09 -4.03 -18.62
C TRP A 251 4.15 -4.36 -19.79
N SER A 252 4.44 -5.42 -20.55
CA SER A 252 3.62 -5.89 -21.66
C SER A 252 2.22 -6.30 -21.19
N ASP A 253 1.19 -5.62 -21.71
CA ASP A 253 -0.23 -5.92 -21.47
C ASP A 253 -0.91 -6.32 -22.79
N PRO A 254 -1.74 -7.40 -22.82
CA PRO A 254 -2.46 -7.84 -24.02
C PRO A 254 -3.29 -6.76 -24.72
N ILE A 255 -3.78 -5.75 -24.00
CA ILE A 255 -4.62 -4.65 -24.51
C ILE A 255 -3.79 -3.60 -25.25
N MET A 256 -2.48 -3.48 -24.96
CA MET A 256 -1.58 -2.47 -25.55
C MET A 256 -1.11 -2.84 -26.97
N GLY A 257 -1.66 -3.92 -27.55
CA GLY A 257 -1.30 -4.40 -28.87
C GLY A 257 0.17 -4.83 -28.94
N LYS A 258 0.91 -4.34 -29.94
CA LYS A 258 2.31 -4.76 -30.16
C LYS A 258 3.32 -4.18 -29.15
N GLY A 259 2.92 -3.23 -28.29
CA GLY A 259 3.79 -2.68 -27.24
C GLY A 259 5.13 -2.08 -27.72
N ASN A 260 5.24 -1.66 -28.98
CA ASN A 260 6.51 -1.31 -29.61
C ASN A 260 6.62 0.15 -30.08
N ARG A 261 5.73 1.03 -29.62
CA ARG A 261 5.81 2.48 -29.88
C ARG A 261 5.51 3.20 -28.59
N GLU A 262 6.27 4.23 -28.26
CA GLU A 262 6.07 5.01 -27.02
C GLU A 262 4.65 5.59 -26.91
N THR A 263 3.96 5.84 -28.03
CA THR A 263 2.55 6.27 -28.04
C THR A 263 1.58 5.22 -27.51
N HIS A 264 1.94 3.93 -27.58
CA HIS A 264 1.13 2.80 -27.08
C HIS A 264 1.79 2.09 -25.88
N ALA A 265 3.03 2.45 -25.55
CA ALA A 265 3.81 1.96 -24.41
C ALA A 265 4.07 3.13 -23.46
N ARG A 266 3.00 3.60 -22.80
CA ARG A 266 3.04 4.79 -21.95
C ARG A 266 4.08 4.72 -20.82
N PRO A 267 4.28 3.58 -20.13
CA PRO A 267 5.34 3.47 -19.11
C PRO A 267 6.74 3.79 -19.65
N VAL A 268 7.08 3.34 -20.86
CA VAL A 268 8.39 3.61 -21.50
C VAL A 268 8.52 5.08 -21.90
N LEU A 269 7.45 5.67 -22.44
CA LEU A 269 7.41 7.08 -22.78
C LEU A 269 7.68 7.94 -21.53
N GLU A 270 6.98 7.67 -20.44
CA GLU A 270 7.07 8.45 -19.21
C GLU A 270 8.42 8.26 -18.53
N LEU A 271 8.95 7.04 -18.47
CA LEU A 271 10.32 6.79 -18.01
C LEU A 271 11.32 7.69 -18.77
N ARG A 272 11.28 7.71 -20.10
CA ARG A 272 12.19 8.57 -20.89
C ARG A 272 12.00 10.04 -20.58
N LEU A 273 10.74 10.50 -20.47
CA LEU A 273 10.45 11.91 -20.19
C LEU A 273 10.93 12.31 -18.80
N HIS A 274 10.72 11.48 -17.77
CA HIS A 274 11.22 11.69 -16.42
C HIS A 274 12.74 11.73 -16.39
N LEU A 275 13.46 10.82 -17.05
CA LEU A 275 14.92 10.87 -17.05
C LEU A 275 15.47 12.12 -17.75
N ILE A 276 14.75 12.69 -18.73
CA ILE A 276 15.09 13.99 -19.32
C ILE A 276 14.77 15.12 -18.34
N ASP A 277 13.61 15.08 -17.69
CA ASP A 277 13.18 16.12 -16.78
C ASP A 277 14.06 16.19 -15.52
N TRP A 278 14.38 15.04 -14.95
CA TRP A 278 15.36 14.84 -13.89
C TRP A 278 16.80 15.08 -14.37
N LYS A 279 17.02 15.55 -15.60
CA LYS A 279 18.33 15.93 -16.15
C LYS A 279 19.38 14.80 -16.09
N LEU A 280 18.96 13.53 -16.11
CA LEU A 280 19.83 12.37 -16.23
C LEU A 280 20.15 12.05 -17.70
N LEU A 281 19.19 12.31 -18.58
CA LEU A 281 19.31 12.20 -20.03
C LEU A 281 19.02 13.54 -20.70
N ARG A 282 19.47 13.69 -21.95
CA ARG A 282 19.08 14.79 -22.83
C ARG A 282 19.05 14.36 -24.28
N LYS A 283 18.25 15.06 -25.10
CA LYS A 283 18.29 14.91 -26.56
C LYS A 283 19.48 15.69 -27.12
N PHE A 284 20.29 15.06 -27.96
CA PHE A 284 21.41 15.70 -28.65
C PHE A 284 21.63 15.05 -30.02
N LYS A 285 21.56 15.85 -31.10
CA LYS A 285 21.80 15.41 -32.49
C LYS A 285 21.07 14.11 -32.87
N GLY A 286 19.76 14.02 -32.57
CA GLY A 286 18.94 12.85 -32.88
C GLY A 286 19.18 11.63 -31.98
N ARG A 287 19.93 11.79 -30.88
CA ARG A 287 20.21 10.74 -29.90
C ARG A 287 19.75 11.15 -28.50
N LEU A 288 19.46 10.16 -27.68
CA LEU A 288 19.27 10.29 -26.24
C LEU A 288 20.58 9.94 -25.55
N VAL A 289 21.22 10.92 -24.91
CA VAL A 289 22.57 10.77 -24.33
C VAL A 289 22.56 11.08 -22.83
N LEU A 290 23.51 10.49 -22.10
CA LEU A 290 23.77 10.83 -20.70
C LEU A 290 24.18 12.29 -20.53
N THR A 291 23.62 12.96 -19.51
CA THR A 291 24.19 14.21 -18.98
C THR A 291 25.40 13.90 -18.09
N PRO A 292 26.21 14.91 -17.67
CA PRO A 292 27.24 14.68 -16.67
C PRO A 292 26.70 14.06 -15.37
N ARG A 293 25.48 14.45 -14.97
CA ARG A 293 24.80 13.87 -13.81
C ARG A 293 24.40 12.42 -14.07
N GLY A 294 23.80 12.13 -15.23
CA GLY A 294 23.45 10.76 -15.62
C GLY A 294 24.64 9.81 -15.59
N LYS A 295 25.82 10.27 -16.07
CA LYS A 295 27.07 9.50 -15.99
C LYS A 295 27.48 9.20 -14.54
N ARG A 296 27.50 10.22 -13.69
CA ARG A 296 27.85 10.06 -12.26
C ARG A 296 26.91 9.11 -11.54
N CYS A 297 25.60 9.27 -11.72
CA CYS A 297 24.59 8.41 -11.10
C CYS A 297 24.68 6.97 -11.60
N LEU A 298 25.03 6.75 -12.88
CA LEU A 298 25.23 5.41 -13.42
C LEU A 298 26.41 4.67 -12.77
N GLU A 299 27.49 5.39 -12.45
CA GLU A 299 28.66 4.84 -11.76
C GLU A 299 28.46 4.69 -10.24
N ARG A 300 27.43 5.34 -9.67
CA ARG A 300 27.20 5.44 -8.23
C ARG A 300 25.74 5.17 -7.88
N PRO A 301 25.33 3.88 -7.78
CA PRO A 301 23.93 3.50 -7.57
C PRO A 301 23.28 4.12 -6.31
N ALA A 302 24.02 4.26 -5.22
CA ALA A 302 23.53 4.94 -4.01
C ALA A 302 23.17 6.41 -4.27
N GLU A 303 23.98 7.14 -5.04
CA GLU A 303 23.67 8.52 -5.40
C GLU A 303 22.50 8.62 -6.39
N LEU A 304 22.30 7.61 -7.25
CA LEU A 304 21.13 7.54 -8.11
C LEU A 304 19.84 7.38 -7.29
N TRP A 305 19.87 6.56 -6.24
CA TRP A 305 18.75 6.40 -5.32
C TRP A 305 18.37 7.72 -4.67
N ASP A 306 19.31 8.37 -3.99
CA ASP A 306 19.06 9.65 -3.30
C ASP A 306 18.53 10.71 -4.27
N TYR A 307 19.10 10.75 -5.48
CA TYR A 307 18.68 11.69 -6.51
C TYR A 307 17.26 11.45 -7.01
N VAL A 308 16.87 10.19 -7.26
CA VAL A 308 15.51 9.87 -7.72
C VAL A 308 14.50 10.09 -6.59
N VAL A 309 14.84 9.76 -5.34
CA VAL A 309 14.02 10.10 -4.17
C VAL A 309 13.78 11.62 -4.10
N ASP A 310 14.83 12.42 -4.19
CA ASP A 310 14.72 13.88 -4.18
C ASP A 310 13.91 14.41 -5.38
N ALA A 311 14.15 13.87 -6.57
CA ALA A 311 13.44 14.27 -7.78
C ALA A 311 11.94 13.95 -7.71
N VAL A 312 11.55 12.87 -7.02
CA VAL A 312 10.14 12.49 -6.80
C VAL A 312 9.53 13.29 -5.65
N GLY A 313 10.24 13.44 -4.52
CA GLY A 313 9.71 14.07 -3.31
C GLY A 313 9.73 15.59 -3.29
N ARG A 314 10.71 16.24 -3.93
CA ARG A 314 10.85 17.71 -3.98
C ARG A 314 10.35 18.32 -5.28
N GLN A 315 9.12 17.99 -5.69
CA GLN A 315 8.51 18.57 -6.89
C GLN A 315 8.45 20.10 -6.79
N GLU A 316 8.81 20.80 -7.87
CA GLU A 316 8.80 22.28 -7.87
C GLU A 316 7.37 22.83 -7.65
N HIS A 317 6.36 22.17 -8.23
CA HIS A 317 4.97 22.60 -8.12
C HIS A 317 4.28 22.05 -6.88
N ASP A 318 3.76 22.93 -6.02
CA ASP A 318 3.17 22.60 -4.73
C ASP A 318 2.01 21.60 -4.82
N ALA A 319 1.14 21.73 -5.83
CA ALA A 319 0.05 20.78 -6.04
C ALA A 319 0.58 19.36 -6.38
N VAL A 320 1.67 19.26 -7.15
CA VAL A 320 2.28 17.96 -7.45
C VAL A 320 2.90 17.39 -6.18
N ARG A 321 3.58 18.21 -5.34
CA ARG A 321 4.08 17.75 -4.03
C ARG A 321 2.95 17.22 -3.14
N LEU A 322 1.84 17.94 -3.04
CA LEU A 322 0.69 17.50 -2.25
C LEU A 322 0.17 16.15 -2.75
N VAL A 323 -0.05 16.01 -4.05
CA VAL A 323 -0.59 14.77 -4.63
C VAL A 323 0.42 13.62 -4.54
N THR A 324 1.72 13.89 -4.65
CA THR A 324 2.78 12.90 -4.33
C THR A 324 2.66 12.40 -2.90
N ARG A 325 2.42 13.28 -1.91
CA ARG A 325 2.21 12.86 -0.51
C ARG A 325 0.96 12.01 -0.36
N VAL A 326 -0.17 12.42 -0.93
CA VAL A 326 -1.43 11.66 -0.90
C VAL A 326 -1.24 10.24 -1.44
N HIS A 327 -0.61 10.09 -2.61
CA HIS A 327 -0.31 8.76 -3.17
C HIS A 327 0.69 7.97 -2.34
N THR A 328 1.72 8.64 -1.78
CA THR A 328 2.68 7.99 -0.88
C THR A 328 1.98 7.40 0.34
N ASP A 329 1.06 8.16 0.94
CA ASP A 329 0.29 7.73 2.10
C ASP A 329 -0.65 6.58 1.76
N TRP A 330 -1.37 6.63 0.62
CA TRP A 330 -2.20 5.52 0.14
C TRP A 330 -1.42 4.23 -0.11
N HIS A 331 -0.22 4.34 -0.68
CA HIS A 331 0.62 3.19 -0.93
C HIS A 331 1.19 2.59 0.36
N LEU A 332 1.64 3.43 1.30
CA LEU A 332 2.20 2.98 2.58
C LEU A 332 1.12 2.43 3.54
N SER A 333 -0.08 2.99 3.52
CA SER A 333 -1.21 2.47 4.30
C SER A 333 -1.81 1.20 3.70
N GLY A 334 -1.62 0.99 2.39
CA GLY A 334 -2.31 -0.05 1.63
C GLY A 334 -3.80 0.26 1.37
N ILE A 335 -4.25 1.46 1.75
CA ILE A 335 -5.62 1.96 1.63
C ILE A 335 -5.60 3.06 0.57
N ALA A 336 -5.84 2.66 -0.67
CA ALA A 336 -6.01 3.57 -1.80
C ALA A 336 -7.48 3.56 -2.21
N PRO A 337 -8.13 4.72 -2.42
CA PRO A 337 -9.47 4.75 -2.97
C PRO A 337 -9.51 4.11 -4.36
N THR A 338 -10.69 3.69 -4.82
CA THR A 338 -10.86 3.26 -6.21
C THR A 338 -10.61 4.42 -7.17
N TRP A 339 -10.27 4.12 -8.44
CA TRP A 339 -9.97 5.11 -9.47
C TRP A 339 -10.94 6.31 -9.52
N ASN A 340 -12.25 6.05 -9.40
CA ASN A 340 -13.27 7.09 -9.43
C ASN A 340 -13.26 7.97 -8.18
N ARG A 341 -12.88 7.41 -7.02
CA ARG A 341 -12.77 8.12 -5.74
C ARG A 341 -11.38 8.76 -5.53
N GLU A 342 -10.33 8.29 -6.22
CA GLU A 342 -9.00 8.93 -6.19
C GLU A 342 -9.09 10.41 -6.58
N MET A 343 -9.83 10.70 -7.65
CA MET A 343 -9.99 12.06 -8.16
C MET A 343 -10.71 12.98 -7.18
N GLU A 344 -11.74 12.46 -6.52
CA GLU A 344 -12.49 13.19 -5.49
C GLU A 344 -11.63 13.44 -4.25
N ALA A 345 -10.89 12.42 -3.79
CA ALA A 345 -9.99 12.52 -2.65
C ALA A 345 -8.84 13.50 -2.90
N ILE A 346 -8.23 13.48 -4.10
CA ILE A 346 -7.20 14.45 -4.50
C ILE A 346 -7.79 15.86 -4.52
N ARG A 347 -8.97 16.05 -5.11
CA ARG A 347 -9.64 17.35 -5.12
C ARG A 347 -9.91 17.85 -3.69
N GLY A 348 -10.42 16.98 -2.83
CA GLY A 348 -10.66 17.29 -1.42
C GLY A 348 -9.38 17.72 -0.71
N ALA A 349 -8.28 16.99 -0.91
CA ALA A 349 -6.97 17.34 -0.35
C ALA A 349 -6.46 18.69 -0.88
N MET A 350 -6.60 18.95 -2.18
CA MET A 350 -6.22 20.23 -2.78
C MET A 350 -7.05 21.39 -2.24
N LEU A 351 -8.36 21.20 -2.10
CA LEU A 351 -9.25 22.21 -1.51
C LEU A 351 -8.91 22.49 -0.05
N ALA A 352 -8.68 21.45 0.75
CA ALA A 352 -8.29 21.56 2.15
C ALA A 352 -6.94 22.27 2.32
N ALA A 353 -6.01 22.08 1.37
CA ALA A 353 -4.74 22.79 1.32
C ALA A 353 -4.84 24.21 0.69
N GLY A 354 -6.04 24.68 0.34
CA GLY A 354 -6.28 26.03 -0.14
C GLY A 354 -5.93 26.28 -1.62
N PHE A 355 -5.76 25.24 -2.42
CA PHE A 355 -5.48 25.40 -3.86
C PHE A 355 -6.70 25.97 -4.61
N VAL A 356 -6.49 27.09 -5.28
CA VAL A 356 -7.46 27.76 -6.16
C VAL A 356 -6.77 28.24 -7.44
N THR A 357 -7.56 28.52 -8.49
CA THR A 357 -7.04 29.18 -9.68
C THR A 357 -6.58 30.61 -9.35
N ARG A 358 -5.86 31.26 -10.27
CA ARG A 358 -5.47 32.66 -10.11
C ARG A 358 -6.65 33.62 -9.90
N SER A 359 -7.85 33.26 -10.36
CA SER A 359 -9.08 34.02 -10.15
C SER A 359 -9.84 33.64 -8.87
N GLY A 360 -9.30 32.75 -8.04
CA GLY A 360 -9.92 32.31 -6.79
C GLY A 360 -11.00 31.25 -6.95
N HIS A 361 -11.16 30.66 -8.14
CA HIS A 361 -12.11 29.58 -8.36
C HIS A 361 -11.51 28.21 -7.98
N PRO A 362 -12.35 27.19 -7.72
CA PRO A 362 -11.87 25.83 -7.54
C PRO A 362 -11.03 25.34 -8.73
N ILE A 363 -10.05 24.48 -8.44
CA ILE A 363 -9.19 23.89 -9.48
C ILE A 363 -10.05 23.01 -10.41
N PRO A 364 -9.97 23.21 -11.75
CA PRO A 364 -10.71 22.40 -12.72
C PRO A 364 -10.30 20.92 -12.69
N ASP A 365 -11.27 20.05 -12.98
CA ASP A 365 -11.10 18.58 -13.02
C ASP A 365 -9.98 18.12 -13.95
N GLU A 366 -9.86 18.79 -15.10
CA GLU A 366 -8.79 18.55 -16.06
C GLU A 366 -7.40 18.74 -15.44
N TRP A 367 -7.22 19.75 -14.59
CA TRP A 367 -5.93 20.03 -13.95
C TRP A 367 -5.64 19.01 -12.85
N VAL A 368 -6.66 18.64 -12.07
CA VAL A 368 -6.53 17.55 -11.08
C VAL A 368 -6.12 16.26 -11.78
N SER A 369 -6.71 15.96 -12.94
CA SER A 369 -6.41 14.77 -13.73
C SER A 369 -4.99 14.79 -14.27
N ASP A 370 -4.54 15.94 -14.77
CA ASP A 370 -3.17 16.14 -15.25
C ASP A 370 -2.13 15.97 -14.13
N ILE A 371 -2.39 16.57 -12.96
CA ILE A 371 -1.51 16.44 -11.77
C ILE A 371 -1.47 14.98 -11.31
N ASN A 372 -2.63 14.33 -11.17
CA ASN A 372 -2.71 12.92 -10.79
C ASN A 372 -1.94 12.03 -11.76
N ARG A 373 -2.08 12.28 -13.06
CA ARG A 373 -1.36 11.55 -14.11
C ARG A 373 0.16 11.69 -13.97
N VAL A 374 0.66 12.91 -13.76
CA VAL A 374 2.10 13.16 -13.56
C VAL A 374 2.62 12.36 -12.35
N VAL A 375 1.92 12.45 -11.22
CA VAL A 375 2.32 11.75 -9.99
C VAL A 375 2.29 10.24 -10.15
N ARG A 376 1.22 9.69 -10.74
CA ARG A 376 1.10 8.24 -10.98
C ARG A 376 2.25 7.72 -11.84
N TRP A 377 2.60 8.42 -12.91
CA TRP A 377 3.69 7.98 -13.77
C TRP A 377 5.06 8.07 -13.09
N ASN A 378 5.28 9.02 -12.17
CA ASN A 378 6.52 9.05 -11.38
C ASN A 378 6.72 7.71 -10.64
N PHE A 379 5.66 7.17 -10.06
CA PHE A 379 5.69 5.87 -9.37
C PHE A 379 5.72 4.68 -10.33
N GLU A 380 4.88 4.68 -11.37
CA GLU A 380 4.78 3.56 -12.33
C GLU A 380 6.01 3.43 -13.25
N SER A 381 6.84 4.47 -13.36
CA SER A 381 8.13 4.41 -14.05
C SER A 381 9.23 3.72 -13.23
N LEU A 382 8.94 3.34 -11.98
CA LEU A 382 9.81 2.62 -11.07
C LEU A 382 9.21 1.26 -10.71
N HIS A 383 10.04 0.32 -10.27
CA HIS A 383 9.58 -1.01 -9.84
C HIS A 383 9.25 -1.05 -8.35
N LEU A 384 8.31 -0.19 -7.93
CA LEU A 384 7.91 -0.08 -6.52
C LEU A 384 7.02 -1.22 -6.04
N THR A 385 6.36 -1.92 -6.96
CA THR A 385 5.34 -2.93 -6.63
C THR A 385 5.64 -4.28 -7.25
N VAL A 386 5.14 -5.34 -6.64
CA VAL A 386 5.06 -6.65 -7.30
C VAL A 386 4.08 -6.58 -8.47
N PRO A 387 4.27 -7.37 -9.54
CA PRO A 387 3.31 -7.44 -10.64
C PRO A 387 1.89 -7.73 -10.13
N LYS A 388 0.90 -7.01 -10.68
CA LYS A 388 -0.51 -7.21 -10.32
C LYS A 388 -0.94 -8.64 -10.62
N VAL A 389 -1.68 -9.24 -9.69
CA VAL A 389 -2.40 -10.49 -9.96
C VAL A 389 -3.78 -10.12 -10.51
N GLY A 390 -4.00 -10.39 -11.81
CA GLY A 390 -5.22 -10.03 -12.50
C GLY A 390 -5.35 -8.52 -12.82
N ARG A 391 -6.42 -8.15 -13.52
CA ARG A 391 -6.63 -6.78 -14.04
C ARG A 391 -6.98 -5.75 -12.96
N HIS A 392 -7.66 -6.19 -11.90
CA HIS A 392 -8.21 -5.32 -10.87
C HIS A 392 -7.50 -5.44 -9.50
N GLY A 393 -6.53 -6.35 -9.36
CA GLY A 393 -5.76 -6.49 -8.13
C GLY A 393 -4.91 -5.25 -7.84
N ARG A 394 -4.93 -4.77 -6.60
CA ARG A 394 -4.01 -3.71 -6.14
C ARG A 394 -2.57 -4.25 -6.15
N ALA A 395 -1.65 -3.51 -6.74
CA ALA A 395 -0.23 -3.86 -6.72
C ALA A 395 0.33 -3.54 -5.33
N LEU A 396 0.89 -4.54 -4.66
CA LEU A 396 1.49 -4.35 -3.33
C LEU A 396 2.95 -3.91 -3.48
N LEU A 397 3.41 -3.04 -2.58
CA LEU A 397 4.80 -2.58 -2.59
C LEU A 397 5.77 -3.75 -2.35
N THR A 398 6.94 -3.68 -2.99
CA THR A 398 8.10 -4.47 -2.58
C THR A 398 8.75 -3.83 -1.35
N ASP A 399 9.60 -4.55 -0.62
CA ASP A 399 10.36 -3.97 0.51
C ASP A 399 11.15 -2.72 0.07
N GLY A 400 11.79 -2.77 -1.10
CA GLY A 400 12.45 -1.62 -1.71
C GLY A 400 11.47 -0.49 -2.03
N GLY A 401 10.27 -0.80 -2.52
CA GLY A 401 9.21 0.17 -2.78
C GLY A 401 8.74 0.89 -1.51
N VAL A 402 8.56 0.17 -0.41
CA VAL A 402 8.24 0.77 0.90
C VAL A 402 9.34 1.71 1.35
N LYS A 403 10.60 1.25 1.33
CA LYS A 403 11.77 2.06 1.72
C LYS A 403 11.93 3.30 0.83
N PHE A 404 11.65 3.18 -0.47
CA PHE A 404 11.64 4.30 -1.40
C PHE A 404 10.59 5.34 -1.03
N LEU A 405 9.34 4.90 -0.78
CA LEU A 405 8.24 5.79 -0.43
C LEU A 405 8.41 6.43 0.95
N LEU A 406 8.98 5.72 1.93
CA LEU A 406 9.38 6.31 3.21
C LEU A 406 10.44 7.39 3.04
N ALA A 407 11.43 7.19 2.15
CA ALA A 407 12.44 8.20 1.84
C ALA A 407 11.81 9.43 1.14
N VAL A 408 10.89 9.21 0.20
CA VAL A 408 10.11 10.28 -0.45
C VAL A 408 9.30 11.07 0.58
N GLN A 409 8.63 10.38 1.50
CA GLN A 409 7.83 11.01 2.57
C GLN A 409 8.70 11.86 3.49
N ALA A 410 9.88 11.37 3.90
CA ALA A 410 10.82 12.10 4.76
C ALA A 410 11.32 13.39 4.09
N VAL A 411 11.65 13.31 2.80
CA VAL A 411 12.10 14.47 2.02
C VAL A 411 10.99 15.50 1.82
N GLY A 412 9.75 15.05 1.58
CA GLY A 412 8.58 15.91 1.37
C GLY A 412 8.05 16.64 2.60
N ARG A 413 8.49 16.26 3.81
CA ARG A 413 8.17 16.95 5.09
C ARG A 413 9.20 18.01 5.49
N SER A 414 10.36 18.03 4.83
CA SER A 414 11.49 18.93 5.15
C SER A 414 11.40 20.31 4.48
N VAL A 415 10.26 20.62 3.84
CA VAL A 415 9.96 21.86 3.08
C VAL A 415 8.57 22.32 3.47
#